data_AF-A0A7X6T5C9-F1
#
_entry.id   AF-A0A7X6T5C9-F1
#
_cell.length_a   1.000
_cell.length_b   1.000
_cell.length_c   1.000
_cell.angle_alpha   90.00
_cell.angle_beta   90.00
_cell.angle_gamma   90.00
#
_symmetry.space_group_name_H-M   'P 1'
#
loop_
_entity.id
_entity.type
_entity.pdbx_description
1 polymer ?
#
loop_
_entity_poly.entity_id
_entity_poly.type
_entity_poly.pdbx_seq_one_letter_code
_entity_poly.pdbx_strand_id
1 'polypeptide(L)'
;QDATQTCVDILSRFYFEKEFFERRAEGDLTPSQINAIMLDAQKRSYGDGLDPEALHPYMWAVKGHYYRSSLSFYNFPYAFGLLFGLGVYQKGKGESDFAQRYDELLHYSAQNSAEEVAASASLDITKKEFWQGSMAIVKQYVDEFCRLVGYEEEN
;
A
#
# COMPACT_ATOMS: atom_id res chain seq x y z
N GLN A 1 11.17 2.54 -4.33
CA GLN A 1 9.79 3.05 -4.20
C GLN A 1 9.64 3.50 -2.76
N ASP A 2 9.03 4.66 -2.53
CA ASP A 2 8.86 5.22 -1.19
C ASP A 2 7.48 4.88 -0.60
N ALA A 3 7.25 5.16 0.69
CA ALA A 3 6.00 4.94 1.39
C ALA A 3 4.81 5.65 0.72
N THR A 4 4.99 6.88 0.23
CA THR A 4 3.93 7.59 -0.51
C THR A 4 3.50 6.82 -1.76
N GLN A 5 4.45 6.34 -2.57
CA GLN A 5 4.14 5.57 -3.75
C GLN A 5 3.47 4.24 -3.40
N THR A 6 3.99 3.53 -2.40
CA THR A 6 3.53 2.17 -2.09
C THR A 6 2.27 2.12 -1.23
N CYS A 7 1.98 3.13 -0.43
CA CYS A 7 0.79 3.18 0.42
C CYS A 7 -0.31 4.06 -0.16
N VAL A 8 0.01 5.20 -0.78
CA VAL A 8 -1.00 6.15 -1.31
C VAL A 8 -1.33 5.86 -2.77
N ASP A 9 -0.33 5.86 -3.67
CA ASP A 9 -0.58 5.60 -5.10
C ASP A 9 -1.18 4.21 -5.30
N ILE A 10 -0.64 3.18 -4.65
CA ILE A 10 -1.15 1.82 -4.81
C ILE A 10 -2.56 1.66 -4.22
N LEU A 11 -2.92 2.38 -3.14
CA LEU A 11 -4.29 2.39 -2.64
C LEU A 11 -5.26 3.01 -3.65
N SER A 12 -4.85 4.10 -4.32
CA SER A 12 -5.60 4.66 -5.46
C SER A 12 -5.86 3.59 -6.52
N ARG A 13 -4.81 2.86 -6.92
CA ARG A 13 -4.92 1.83 -7.95
C ARG A 13 -5.81 0.66 -7.52
N PHE A 14 -5.74 0.28 -6.25
CA PHE A 14 -6.61 -0.73 -5.69
C PHE A 14 -8.09 -0.31 -5.75
N TYR A 15 -8.41 0.93 -5.34
CA TYR A 15 -9.77 1.44 -5.45
C TYR A 15 -10.25 1.50 -6.90
N PHE A 16 -9.39 1.96 -7.82
CA PHE A 16 -9.69 1.98 -9.25
C PHE A 16 -9.99 0.58 -9.80
N GLU A 17 -9.10 -0.40 -9.59
CA GLU A 17 -9.27 -1.75 -10.13
C GLU A 17 -10.50 -2.44 -9.54
N LYS A 18 -10.75 -2.28 -8.23
CA LYS A 18 -11.92 -2.84 -7.54
C LYS A 18 -13.22 -2.30 -8.15
N GLU A 19 -13.36 -0.98 -8.23
CA GLU A 19 -14.56 -0.33 -8.77
C GLU A 19 -14.73 -0.62 -10.26
N PHE A 20 -13.64 -0.64 -11.03
CA PHE A 20 -13.66 -1.01 -12.44
C PHE A 20 -14.20 -2.42 -12.64
N PHE A 21 -13.70 -3.41 -11.88
CA PHE A 21 -14.19 -4.79 -11.99
C PHE A 21 -15.63 -4.96 -11.54
N GLU A 22 -16.03 -4.28 -10.46
CA GLU A 22 -17.42 -4.29 -9.97
C GLU A 22 -18.38 -3.77 -11.04
N ARG A 23 -18.10 -2.62 -11.67
CA ARG A 23 -18.96 -2.09 -12.74
C ARG A 23 -18.86 -2.86 -14.04
N ARG A 24 -17.68 -3.41 -14.37
CA ARG A 24 -17.49 -4.19 -15.60
C ARG A 24 -18.30 -5.48 -15.59
N ALA A 25 -18.59 -6.03 -14.41
CA ALA A 25 -19.50 -7.17 -14.24
C ALA A 25 -20.96 -6.83 -14.63
N GLU A 26 -21.35 -5.56 -14.60
CA GLU A 26 -22.69 -5.09 -14.95
C GLU A 26 -22.82 -4.71 -16.44
N GLY A 27 -21.70 -4.46 -17.14
CA GLY A 27 -21.72 -4.10 -18.55
C GLY A 27 -20.46 -3.38 -19.02
N ASP A 28 -20.50 -2.89 -20.27
CA ASP A 28 -19.38 -2.17 -20.88
C ASP A 28 -19.24 -0.77 -20.29
N LEU A 29 -17.99 -0.32 -20.14
CA LEU A 29 -17.66 1.00 -19.60
C LEU A 29 -17.10 1.89 -20.71
N THR A 30 -17.65 3.09 -20.81
CA THR A 30 -17.16 4.15 -21.68
C THR A 30 -15.92 4.82 -21.07
N PRO A 31 -15.05 5.47 -21.88
CA PRO A 31 -13.88 6.18 -21.36
C PRO A 31 -14.20 7.25 -20.30
N SER A 32 -15.35 7.93 -20.40
CA SER A 32 -15.77 8.92 -19.41
C SER A 32 -16.11 8.28 -18.06
N GLN A 33 -16.73 7.10 -18.06
CA GLN A 33 -16.99 6.34 -16.83
C GLN A 33 -15.68 5.87 -16.20
N ILE A 34 -14.73 5.37 -16.98
CA ILE A 34 -13.42 4.93 -16.46
C ILE A 34 -12.62 6.11 -15.89
N ASN A 35 -12.63 7.26 -16.58
CA ASN A 35 -12.05 8.50 -16.07
C ASN A 35 -12.65 8.90 -14.72
N ALA A 36 -13.98 8.81 -14.56
CA ALA A 36 -14.64 9.15 -13.31
C ALA A 36 -14.21 8.22 -12.15
N ILE A 37 -14.08 6.91 -12.41
CA ILE A 37 -13.57 5.95 -11.42
C ILE A 37 -12.13 6.30 -11.01
N MET A 38 -11.27 6.64 -11.98
CA MET A 38 -9.87 7.00 -11.72
C MET A 38 -9.74 8.31 -10.92
N LEU A 39 -10.60 9.30 -11.19
CA LEU A 39 -10.64 10.53 -10.40
C LEU A 39 -11.14 10.30 -8.97
N ASP A 40 -12.17 9.48 -8.79
CA ASP A 40 -12.67 9.10 -7.45
C ASP A 40 -11.58 8.39 -6.64
N ALA A 41 -10.90 7.42 -7.26
CA ALA A 41 -9.81 6.68 -6.64
C ALA A 41 -8.66 7.59 -6.19
N GLN A 42 -8.26 8.57 -7.02
CA GLN A 42 -7.26 9.58 -6.66
C GLN A 42 -7.71 10.40 -5.45
N LYS A 43 -8.93 10.94 -5.47
CA LYS A 43 -9.46 11.76 -4.35
C LYS A 43 -9.53 10.99 -3.04
N ARG A 44 -9.98 9.74 -3.08
CA ARG A 44 -10.12 8.89 -1.88
C ARG A 44 -8.80 8.49 -1.23
N SER A 45 -7.73 8.38 -2.02
CA SER A 45 -6.43 7.91 -1.54
C SER A 45 -5.51 9.07 -1.16
N TYR A 46 -5.44 10.11 -2.00
CA TYR A 46 -4.56 11.25 -1.78
C TYR A 46 -5.19 12.36 -0.93
N GLY A 47 -6.51 12.35 -0.71
CA GLY A 47 -7.19 13.37 0.07
C GLY A 47 -7.04 14.76 -0.56
N ASP A 48 -6.60 15.72 0.26
CA ASP A 48 -6.29 17.10 -0.09
C ASP A 48 -4.82 17.31 -0.51
N GLY A 49 -4.00 16.25 -0.55
CA GLY A 49 -2.58 16.32 -0.92
C GLY A 49 -2.31 16.54 -2.41
N LEU A 50 -3.34 16.53 -3.27
CA LEU A 50 -3.22 16.82 -4.70
C LEU A 50 -3.99 18.10 -5.06
N ASP A 51 -3.42 18.89 -5.96
CA ASP A 51 -4.13 19.99 -6.62
C ASP A 51 -5.35 19.44 -7.37
N PRO A 52 -6.59 19.88 -7.04
CA PRO A 52 -7.81 19.43 -7.70
C PRO A 52 -7.79 19.60 -9.23
N GLU A 53 -7.07 20.61 -9.74
CA GLU A 53 -6.96 20.91 -11.17
C GLU A 53 -5.88 20.05 -11.86
N ALA A 54 -5.03 19.38 -11.09
CA ALA A 54 -3.95 18.52 -11.59
C ALA A 54 -4.28 17.02 -11.56
N LEU A 55 -5.50 16.64 -11.16
CA LEU A 55 -5.93 15.24 -11.18
C LEU A 55 -5.85 14.64 -12.59
N HIS A 56 -5.39 13.40 -12.71
CA HIS A 56 -5.14 12.78 -14.00
C HIS A 56 -6.23 11.75 -14.36
N PRO A 57 -7.29 12.14 -15.10
CA PRO A 57 -8.41 11.23 -15.41
C PRO A 57 -7.96 10.04 -16.26
N TYR A 58 -6.99 10.23 -17.15
CA TYR A 58 -6.46 9.19 -18.03
C TYR A 58 -5.30 8.39 -17.43
N MET A 59 -5.06 8.49 -16.11
CA MET A 59 -3.97 7.72 -15.50
C MET A 59 -4.15 6.21 -15.73
N TRP A 60 -5.38 5.71 -15.83
CA TRP A 60 -5.67 4.32 -16.17
C TRP A 60 -5.14 3.90 -17.55
N ALA A 61 -5.08 4.83 -18.52
CA ALA A 61 -4.65 4.54 -19.88
C ALA A 61 -3.13 4.37 -20.01
N VAL A 62 -2.35 4.98 -19.10
CA VAL A 62 -0.89 5.07 -19.20
C VAL A 62 -0.15 4.10 -18.24
N LYS A 63 -0.87 3.36 -17.40
CA LYS A 63 -0.27 2.37 -16.49
C LYS A 63 -0.39 0.97 -17.09
N GLY A 64 0.72 0.46 -17.63
CA GLY A 64 0.77 -0.85 -18.28
C GLY A 64 0.33 -2.04 -17.41
N HIS A 65 0.37 -1.93 -16.07
CA HIS A 65 -0.03 -3.01 -15.16
C HIS A 65 -1.50 -3.40 -15.28
N TYR A 66 -2.41 -2.47 -15.61
CA TYR A 66 -3.85 -2.76 -15.75
C TYR A 66 -4.17 -3.68 -16.94
N TYR A 67 -3.25 -3.77 -17.90
CA TYR A 67 -3.44 -4.51 -19.14
C TYR A 67 -2.80 -5.90 -19.12
N ARG A 68 -2.38 -6.37 -17.94
CA ARG A 68 -1.88 -7.72 -17.71
C ARG A 68 -2.99 -8.56 -17.09
N SER A 69 -3.78 -9.22 -17.93
CA SER A 69 -4.98 -9.97 -17.50
C SER A 69 -4.73 -11.09 -16.49
N SER A 70 -3.51 -11.63 -16.42
CA SER A 70 -3.11 -12.65 -15.44
C SER A 70 -2.65 -12.07 -14.10
N LEU A 71 -2.57 -10.75 -13.97
CA LEU A 71 -1.97 -10.05 -12.83
C LEU A 71 -2.86 -8.89 -12.35
N SER A 72 -4.15 -9.15 -12.14
CA SER A 72 -5.02 -8.18 -11.45
C SER A 72 -4.46 -7.84 -10.07
N PHE A 73 -4.63 -6.58 -9.65
CA PHE A 73 -4.09 -6.01 -8.42
C PHE A 73 -2.56 -6.15 -8.30
N TYR A 74 -1.85 -6.16 -9.43
CA TYR A 74 -0.39 -6.33 -9.50
C TYR A 74 0.41 -5.45 -8.54
N ASN A 75 -0.09 -4.26 -8.23
CA ASN A 75 0.63 -3.30 -7.41
C ASN A 75 0.53 -3.63 -5.90
N PHE A 76 -0.50 -4.36 -5.46
CA PHE A 76 -0.74 -4.66 -4.05
C PHE A 76 0.46 -5.30 -3.31
N PRO A 77 1.20 -6.28 -3.89
CA PRO A 77 2.39 -6.86 -3.26
C PRO A 77 3.47 -5.85 -2.85
N TYR A 78 3.59 -4.70 -3.52
CA TYR A 78 4.55 -3.67 -3.10
C TYR A 78 4.12 -2.97 -1.81
N ALA A 79 2.83 -2.66 -1.67
CA ALA A 79 2.25 -2.10 -0.45
C ALA A 79 2.40 -3.11 0.71
N PHE A 80 2.04 -4.37 0.44
CA PHE A 80 2.20 -5.46 1.39
C PHE A 80 3.66 -5.61 1.83
N GLY A 81 4.60 -5.69 0.87
CA GLY A 81 6.01 -5.91 1.15
C GLY A 81 6.65 -4.80 1.98
N LEU A 82 6.36 -3.53 1.68
CA LEU A 82 6.86 -2.41 2.50
C LEU A 82 6.33 -2.51 3.93
N LEU A 83 5.02 -2.61 4.10
CA LEU A 83 4.41 -2.62 5.42
C LEU A 83 4.81 -3.86 6.21
N PHE A 84 4.87 -5.03 5.56
CA PHE A 84 5.33 -6.27 6.18
C PHE A 84 6.77 -6.12 6.69
N GLY A 85 7.69 -5.60 5.86
CA GLY A 85 9.07 -5.35 6.26
C GLY A 85 9.20 -4.38 7.43
N LEU A 86 8.43 -3.28 7.42
CA LEU A 86 8.39 -2.33 8.54
C LEU A 86 7.84 -2.97 9.81
N GLY A 87 6.81 -3.81 9.72
CA GLY A 87 6.23 -4.52 10.86
C GLY A 87 7.19 -5.56 11.45
N VAL A 88 7.88 -6.33 10.60
CA VAL A 88 8.95 -7.25 11.02
C VAL A 88 10.07 -6.48 11.75
N TYR A 89 10.53 -5.36 11.16
CA TYR A 89 11.54 -4.50 11.78
C TYR A 89 11.09 -3.94 13.13
N GLN A 90 9.85 -3.45 13.22
CA GLN A 90 9.31 -2.87 14.45
C GLN A 90 9.29 -3.90 15.59
N LYS A 91 8.89 -5.13 15.28
CA LYS A 91 8.81 -6.22 16.26
C LYS A 91 10.19 -6.69 16.70
N GLY A 92 11.16 -6.72 15.79
CA GLY A 92 12.53 -7.08 16.12
C GLY A 92 13.33 -6.04 16.90
N LYS A 93 12.87 -4.79 16.93
CA LYS A 93 13.66 -3.68 17.48
C LYS A 93 13.86 -3.83 18.99
N GLY A 94 15.10 -4.15 19.38
CA GLY A 94 15.50 -4.34 20.78
C GLY A 94 15.33 -5.76 21.31
N GLU A 95 14.91 -6.71 20.46
CA GLU A 95 14.82 -8.12 20.80
C GLU A 95 16.13 -8.85 20.47
N SER A 96 16.70 -9.57 21.44
CA SER A 96 18.00 -10.25 21.28
C SER A 96 17.93 -11.48 20.37
N ASP A 97 16.76 -12.08 20.23
CA ASP A 97 16.47 -13.28 19.43
C ASP A 97 15.95 -12.95 18.01
N PHE A 98 15.84 -11.66 17.66
CA PHE A 98 15.27 -11.25 16.38
C PHE A 98 15.98 -11.86 15.17
N ALA A 99 17.32 -11.95 15.19
CA ALA A 99 18.08 -12.52 14.09
C ALA A 99 17.65 -13.98 13.79
N GLN A 100 17.46 -14.78 14.84
CA GLN A 100 17.00 -16.16 14.69
C GLN A 100 15.58 -16.23 14.10
N ARG A 101 14.65 -15.44 14.63
CA ARG A 101 13.26 -15.38 14.12
C ARG A 101 13.19 -14.87 12.68
N TYR A 102 14.08 -13.97 12.30
CA TYR A 102 14.19 -13.48 10.93
C TYR A 102 14.74 -14.55 9.99
N ASP A 103 15.72 -15.34 10.43
CA ASP A 103 16.21 -16.50 9.65
C ASP A 103 15.11 -17.55 9.43
N GLU A 104 14.29 -17.82 10.45
CA GLU A 104 13.11 -18.70 10.34
C GLU A 104 12.12 -18.17 9.30
N LEU A 105 11.79 -16.87 9.36
CA LEU A 105 10.93 -16.21 8.37
C LEU A 105 11.47 -16.36 6.94
N LEU A 106 12.77 -16.11 6.73
CA LEU A 106 13.41 -16.24 5.43
C LEU A 106 13.44 -17.69 4.95
N HIS A 107 13.62 -18.65 5.84
CA HIS A 107 13.61 -20.07 5.50
C HIS A 107 12.25 -20.51 4.92
N TYR A 108 11.15 -20.06 5.53
CA TYR A 108 9.79 -20.37 5.05
C TYR A 108 9.32 -19.51 3.88
N SER A 109 10.04 -18.43 3.56
CA SER A 109 9.71 -17.57 2.44
C SER A 109 9.68 -18.36 1.13
N ALA A 110 8.62 -18.21 0.35
CA ALA A 110 8.32 -18.94 -0.90
C ALA A 110 7.94 -20.42 -0.78
N GLN A 111 7.85 -20.98 0.44
CA GLN A 111 7.38 -22.35 0.67
C GLN A 111 5.94 -22.40 1.22
N ASN A 112 5.49 -21.29 1.80
CA ASN A 112 4.29 -21.21 2.64
C ASN A 112 3.46 -19.97 2.32
N SER A 113 2.25 -19.92 2.89
CA SER A 113 1.40 -18.72 2.80
C SER A 113 2.04 -17.54 3.55
N ALA A 114 1.62 -16.31 3.24
CA ALA A 114 2.13 -15.13 3.94
C ALA A 114 1.86 -15.19 5.45
N GLU A 115 0.71 -15.73 5.84
CA GLU A 115 0.31 -15.92 7.24
C GLU A 115 1.20 -16.95 7.94
N GLU A 116 1.47 -18.08 7.29
CA GLU A 116 2.36 -19.12 7.81
C GLU A 116 3.81 -18.63 7.96
N VAL A 117 4.31 -17.89 6.95
CA VAL A 117 5.64 -17.26 6.99
C VAL A 117 5.72 -16.27 8.15
N ALA A 118 4.71 -15.41 8.32
CA ALA A 118 4.67 -14.48 9.45
C ALA A 118 4.64 -15.20 10.81
N ALA A 119 3.81 -16.25 10.93
CA ALA A 119 3.67 -17.03 12.15
C ALA A 119 4.96 -17.71 12.57
N SER A 120 5.82 -18.11 11.62
CA SER A 120 7.15 -18.68 11.93
C SER A 120 8.03 -17.73 12.75
N ALA A 121 7.90 -16.42 12.54
CA ALA A 121 8.57 -15.39 13.33
C ALA A 121 7.72 -14.84 14.49
N SER A 122 6.68 -15.57 14.93
CA SER A 122 5.74 -15.13 15.97
C SER A 122 5.03 -13.81 15.63
N LEU A 123 4.71 -13.58 14.35
CA LEU A 123 3.95 -12.43 13.86
C LEU A 123 2.54 -12.86 13.42
N ASP A 124 1.56 -12.00 13.64
CA ASP A 124 0.19 -12.22 13.16
C ASP A 124 -0.23 -11.07 12.25
N ILE A 125 -0.12 -11.32 10.94
CA ILE A 125 -0.49 -10.35 9.89
C ILE A 125 -2.00 -10.27 9.62
N THR A 126 -2.81 -11.10 10.27
CA THR A 126 -4.28 -11.02 10.17
C THR A 126 -4.85 -9.90 11.05
N LYS A 127 -4.02 -9.34 11.93
CA LYS A 127 -4.38 -8.30 12.90
C LYS A 127 -4.08 -6.91 12.37
N LYS A 128 -5.04 -5.99 12.53
CA LYS A 128 -4.89 -4.59 12.09
C LYS A 128 -3.74 -3.90 12.81
N GLU A 129 -3.49 -4.30 14.05
CA GLU A 129 -2.48 -3.76 14.95
C GLU A 129 -1.06 -3.92 14.37
N PHE A 130 -0.78 -5.02 13.67
CA PHE A 130 0.50 -5.23 12.97
C PHE A 130 0.73 -4.16 11.89
N TRP A 131 -0.28 -3.92 11.06
CA TRP A 131 -0.22 -2.95 9.97
C TRP A 131 -0.20 -1.50 10.48
N GLN A 132 -0.96 -1.21 11.53
CA GLN A 132 -0.92 0.09 12.21
C GLN A 132 0.46 0.39 12.80
N GLY A 133 1.12 -0.61 13.39
CA GLY A 133 2.49 -0.47 13.86
C GLY A 133 3.45 -0.11 12.73
N SER A 134 3.32 -0.76 11.57
CA SER A 134 4.12 -0.49 10.37
C SER A 134 3.92 0.95 9.88
N MET A 135 2.68 1.43 9.84
CA MET A 135 2.35 2.82 9.49
C MET A 135 2.86 3.84 10.51
N ALA A 136 2.96 3.47 11.79
CA ALA A 136 3.49 4.36 12.83
C ALA A 136 4.96 4.71 12.57
N ILE A 137 5.75 3.81 11.96
CA ILE A 137 7.13 4.12 11.56
C ILE A 137 7.14 5.18 10.45
N VAL A 138 6.28 5.04 9.44
CA VAL A 138 6.14 6.05 8.38
C VAL A 138 5.75 7.40 8.97
N LYS A 139 4.79 7.41 9.91
CA LYS A 139 4.38 8.62 10.62
C LYS A 139 5.55 9.29 11.34
N GLN A 140 6.40 8.52 12.04
CA GLN A 140 7.58 9.06 12.72
C GLN A 140 8.54 9.79 11.76
N TYR A 141 8.73 9.25 10.56
CA TYR A 141 9.57 9.91 9.55
C TYR A 141 8.93 11.20 9.01
N VAL A 142 7.63 11.21 8.80
CA VAL A 142 6.89 12.42 8.41
C VAL A 142 6.98 13.48 9.51
N ASP A 143 6.70 13.10 10.75
CA ASP A 143 6.75 14.01 11.91
C ASP A 143 8.15 14.62 12.08
N GLU A 144 9.20 13.80 11.93
CA GLU A 144 10.58 14.26 12.02
C GLU A 144 10.93 15.21 10.88
N PHE A 145 10.49 14.92 9.66
CA PHE A 145 10.67 15.84 8.53
C PHE A 145 9.97 17.17 8.78
N CYS A 146 8.69 17.17 9.18
CA CYS A 146 7.93 18.37 9.51
C CYS A 146 8.64 19.20 10.57
N ARG A 147 9.14 18.56 11.64
CA ARG A 147 9.93 19.23 12.69
C ARG A 147 11.19 19.89 12.14
N LEU A 148 11.92 19.21 11.27
CA LEU A 148 13.18 19.73 10.70
C LEU A 148 12.95 20.91 9.75
N VAL A 149 11.82 20.95 9.05
CA VAL A 149 11.48 22.05 8.12
C VAL A 149 10.63 23.15 8.76
N GLY A 150 10.24 23.01 10.02
CA GLY A 150 9.37 23.96 10.72
C GLY A 150 7.94 23.99 10.18
N TYR A 151 7.44 22.87 9.66
CA TYR A 151 6.05 22.75 9.26
C TYR A 151 5.16 22.64 10.51
N GLU A 152 4.19 23.55 10.62
CA GLU A 152 3.13 23.52 11.63
C GLU A 152 1.82 23.19 10.91
N GLU A 153 1.11 22.17 11.37
CA GLU A 153 -0.19 21.80 10.82
C GLU A 153 -1.20 22.88 11.22
N GLU A 154 -1.79 23.57 10.24
CA GLU A 154 -2.86 24.54 10.51
C GLU A 154 -4.09 23.76 11.03
N ASN A 155 -4.53 24.05 12.26
CA ASN A 155 -5.71 23.45 12.90
C ASN A 155 -7.02 23.79 12.18
#